data_AF-A9MJG4-F1
#
_entry.id   AF-A9MJG4-F1
#
_cell.length_a   1.000
_cell.length_b   1.000
_cell.length_c   1.000
_cell.angle_alpha   90.00
_cell.angle_beta   90.00
_cell.angle_gamma   90.00
#
_symmetry.space_group_name_H-M   'P 1'
#
loop_
_entity.id
_entity.type
_entity.pdbx_description
1 polymer ?
#
loop_
_entity_poly.entity_id
_entity_poly.type
_entity_poly.pdbx_seq_one_letter_code
_entity_poly.pdbx_strand_id
1 'polypeptide(L)'
;MAIPNQTKHESARKLPGYYRINSRWENRRRRPDDDVFLEVTVTTDKIIQAENTFIRWLKTTEKGTVSLDNKKVTCWYCGGVWLHYTVNINVISLYLHSSGEDAFDSLADCTNEIAQLLYQNNPDVSIRWTEHPHRRKYLKETTGT
;
A
#
# COMPACT_ATOMS: atom_id res chain seq x y z
N MET A 1 -42.71 2.28 -26.33
CA MET A 1 -41.50 3.03 -25.92
C MET A 1 -40.94 2.33 -24.70
N ALA A 2 -39.85 1.59 -24.85
CA ALA A 2 -39.18 0.88 -23.76
C ALA A 2 -37.82 1.53 -23.53
N ILE A 3 -37.55 1.93 -22.29
CA ILE A 3 -36.26 2.48 -21.85
C ILE A 3 -35.29 1.29 -21.73
N PRO A 4 -34.16 1.24 -22.45
CA PRO A 4 -33.20 0.17 -22.25
C PRO A 4 -32.45 0.41 -20.94
N ASN A 5 -32.64 -0.53 -20.02
CA ASN A 5 -31.95 -0.63 -18.74
C ASN A 5 -30.46 -0.91 -19.02
N GLN A 6 -29.62 0.13 -19.01
CA GLN A 6 -28.18 0.00 -19.08
C GLN A 6 -27.67 -0.49 -17.73
N THR A 7 -27.59 -1.81 -17.57
CA THR A 7 -26.79 -2.44 -16.51
C THR A 7 -25.33 -2.07 -16.78
N LYS A 8 -24.83 -1.04 -16.10
CA LYS A 8 -23.39 -0.74 -16.03
C LYS A 8 -22.68 -1.87 -15.28
N HIS A 9 -22.35 -2.94 -15.99
CA HIS A 9 -21.18 -3.74 -15.64
C HIS A 9 -19.96 -3.01 -16.19
N GLU A 10 -19.57 -1.94 -15.50
CA GLU A 10 -18.30 -1.29 -15.72
C GLU A 10 -17.23 -2.23 -15.16
N SER A 11 -16.80 -3.16 -16.01
CA SER A 11 -15.55 -3.88 -15.81
C SER A 11 -14.45 -2.84 -15.87
N ALA A 12 -14.15 -2.19 -14.74
CA ALA A 12 -13.00 -1.33 -14.61
C ALA A 12 -11.80 -2.15 -15.10
N ARG A 13 -11.27 -1.79 -16.27
CA ARG A 13 -10.04 -2.38 -16.81
C ARG A 13 -9.00 -2.15 -15.72
N LYS A 14 -8.69 -3.18 -14.94
CA LYS A 14 -7.63 -3.16 -13.93
C LYS A 14 -6.32 -2.84 -14.65
N LEU A 15 -5.92 -1.58 -14.60
CA LEU A 15 -4.71 -1.08 -15.24
C LEU A 15 -3.51 -1.89 -14.71
N PRO A 16 -2.51 -2.19 -15.57
CA PRO A 16 -1.31 -2.89 -15.14
C PRO A 16 -0.63 -2.11 -14.01
N GLY A 17 -0.36 -2.80 -12.89
CA GLY A 17 0.35 -2.25 -11.73
C GLY A 17 -0.51 -1.69 -10.58
N TYR A 18 -1.84 -1.77 -10.66
CA TYR A 18 -2.69 -1.66 -9.46
C TYR A 18 -2.48 -2.86 -8.54
N TYR A 19 -2.58 -2.65 -7.23
CA TYR A 19 -2.54 -3.76 -6.28
C TYR A 19 -3.74 -4.68 -6.53
N ARG A 20 -3.44 -5.95 -6.84
CA ARG A 20 -4.47 -6.97 -6.96
C ARG A 20 -4.49 -7.72 -5.65
N ILE A 21 -5.48 -7.41 -4.80
CA ILE A 21 -5.76 -8.21 -3.62
C ILE A 21 -5.85 -9.66 -4.06
N ASN A 22 -5.03 -10.50 -3.46
CA ASN A 22 -5.02 -11.92 -3.72
C ASN A 22 -6.40 -12.51 -3.37
N SER A 23 -7.01 -13.30 -4.25
CA SER A 23 -8.32 -13.90 -3.98
C SER A 23 -8.29 -14.88 -2.79
N ARG A 24 -7.11 -15.38 -2.41
CA ARG A 24 -6.90 -16.12 -1.15
C ARG A 24 -6.96 -15.23 0.09
N TRP A 25 -6.90 -13.90 -0.06
CA TRP A 25 -7.08 -12.92 1.01
C TRP A 25 -8.56 -12.53 1.16
N GLU A 26 -9.29 -12.31 0.05
CA GLU A 26 -10.76 -12.07 0.08
C GLU A 26 -11.53 -13.20 0.77
N ASN A 27 -11.05 -14.44 0.65
CA ASN A 27 -11.67 -15.62 1.26
C ASN A 27 -11.17 -15.93 2.68
N ARG A 28 -10.19 -15.18 3.22
CA ARG A 28 -9.82 -15.32 4.64
C ARG A 28 -10.85 -14.53 5.44
N ARG A 29 -11.50 -15.21 6.40
CA ARG A 29 -12.32 -14.52 7.41
C ARG A 29 -11.45 -13.47 8.08
N ARG A 30 -11.75 -12.19 7.84
CA ARG A 30 -11.19 -11.04 8.53
C ARG A 30 -11.15 -11.31 10.02
N ARG A 31 -10.03 -11.02 10.66
CA ARG A 31 -9.84 -11.28 12.08
C ARG A 31 -9.32 -10.01 12.76
N PRO A 32 -9.74 -9.76 14.00
CA PRO A 32 -9.16 -8.68 14.81
C PRO A 32 -7.64 -8.81 15.01
N ASP A 33 -7.08 -10.01 14.85
CA ASP A 33 -5.64 -10.29 14.96
C ASP A 33 -4.91 -10.35 13.61
N ASP A 34 -5.58 -10.00 12.50
CA ASP A 34 -4.92 -9.86 11.21
C ASP A 34 -3.88 -8.74 11.25
N ASP A 35 -2.75 -9.02 10.62
CA ASP A 35 -1.59 -8.14 10.59
C ASP A 35 -0.93 -8.36 9.24
N VAL A 36 -0.78 -7.29 8.47
CA VAL A 36 -0.46 -7.40 7.05
C VAL A 36 0.64 -6.40 6.71
N PHE A 37 1.63 -6.88 5.97
CA PHE A 37 2.73 -6.05 5.48
C PHE A 37 2.89 -6.22 3.99
N LEU A 38 2.97 -5.09 3.30
CA LEU A 38 3.15 -5.02 1.87
C LEU A 38 4.34 -4.12 1.56
N GLU A 39 5.28 -4.67 0.79
CA GLU A 39 6.36 -3.90 0.22
C GLU A 39 6.00 -3.49 -1.20
N VAL A 40 6.32 -2.25 -1.54
CA VAL A 40 6.06 -1.66 -2.85
C VAL A 40 7.37 -1.19 -3.43
N THR A 41 7.73 -1.68 -4.62
CA THR A 41 8.87 -1.19 -5.37
C THR A 41 8.35 -0.35 -6.54
N VAL A 42 8.73 0.93 -6.59
CA VAL A 42 8.38 1.85 -7.67
C VAL A 42 9.64 2.19 -8.45
N THR A 43 9.60 1.97 -9.77
CA THR A 43 10.73 2.17 -10.68
C THR A 43 10.32 3.02 -11.86
N THR A 44 11.18 3.95 -12.27
CA THR A 44 10.97 4.82 -13.44
C THR A 44 12.27 5.53 -13.81
N ASP A 45 12.42 5.88 -15.09
CA ASP A 45 13.53 6.72 -15.58
C ASP A 45 13.45 8.16 -15.06
N LYS A 46 12.30 8.57 -14.51
CA LYS A 46 12.04 9.92 -13.97
C LYS A 46 11.90 9.90 -12.45
N ILE A 47 12.80 9.21 -11.75
CA ILE A 47 12.67 8.93 -10.30
C ILE A 47 12.51 10.21 -9.46
N ILE A 48 13.22 11.29 -9.80
CA ILE A 48 13.12 12.58 -9.11
C ILE A 48 11.72 13.18 -9.25
N GLN A 49 11.06 13.03 -10.40
CA GLN A 49 9.70 13.54 -10.60
C GLN A 49 8.68 12.70 -9.83
N ALA A 50 8.82 11.38 -9.87
CA ALA A 50 7.98 10.47 -9.10
C ALA A 50 8.11 10.69 -7.59
N GLU A 51 9.33 10.83 -7.07
CA GLU A 51 9.60 11.13 -5.67
C GLU A 51 9.00 12.48 -5.26
N ASN A 52 9.18 13.53 -6.08
CA ASN A 52 8.61 14.84 -5.78
C ASN A 52 7.08 14.82 -5.73
N THR A 53 6.41 14.10 -6.63
CA THR A 53 4.96 13.89 -6.57
C THR A 53 4.57 13.18 -5.28
N PHE A 54 5.30 12.12 -4.93
CA PHE A 54 5.03 11.33 -3.73
C PHE A 54 5.20 12.15 -2.45
N ILE A 55 6.31 12.90 -2.33
CA ILE A 55 6.58 13.79 -1.18
C ILE A 55 5.50 14.87 -1.05
N ARG A 56 4.99 15.42 -2.15
CA ARG A 56 3.90 16.41 -2.10
C ARG A 56 2.63 15.83 -1.50
N TRP A 57 2.27 14.61 -1.89
CA TRP A 57 1.15 13.90 -1.29
C TRP A 57 1.40 13.61 0.20
N LEU A 58 2.58 13.12 0.56
CA LEU A 58 2.95 12.86 1.97
C LEU A 58 2.92 14.11 2.88
N LYS A 59 3.07 15.31 2.32
CA LYS A 59 2.94 16.57 3.10
C LYS A 59 1.49 16.84 3.52
N THR A 60 0.52 16.28 2.80
CA THR A 60 -0.91 16.38 3.13
C THR A 60 -1.41 15.22 3.99
N THR A 61 -0.60 14.18 4.14
CA THR A 61 -0.91 12.98 4.92
C THR A 61 -0.48 13.16 6.38
N GLU A 62 -1.31 12.70 7.32
CA GLU A 62 -0.94 12.65 8.74
C GLU A 62 0.34 11.84 8.93
N LYS A 63 1.21 12.27 9.87
CA LYS A 63 2.47 11.59 10.14
C LYS A 63 2.72 11.41 11.63
N GLY A 64 3.35 10.30 11.97
CA GLY A 64 3.86 9.97 13.28
C GLY A 64 5.34 9.64 13.24
N THR A 65 5.91 9.37 14.41
CA THR A 65 7.27 8.84 14.53
C THR A 65 7.21 7.54 15.31
N VAL A 66 7.81 6.48 14.76
CA VAL A 66 7.96 5.18 15.42
C VAL A 66 9.42 4.93 15.71
N SER A 67 9.71 4.21 16.80
CA SER A 67 11.07 3.76 17.10
C SER A 67 11.25 2.34 16.54
N LEU A 68 12.13 2.19 15.55
CA LEU A 68 12.53 0.91 14.97
C LEU A 68 14.01 0.71 15.23
N ASP A 69 14.40 -0.35 15.95
CA ASP A 69 15.79 -0.63 16.31
C ASP A 69 16.54 0.57 16.93
N ASN A 70 15.89 1.26 17.86
CA ASN A 70 16.37 2.50 18.50
C ASN A 70 16.59 3.70 17.55
N LYS A 71 16.09 3.62 16.31
CA LYS A 71 16.07 4.72 15.36
C LYS A 71 14.66 5.27 15.23
N LYS A 72 14.54 6.59 15.29
CA LYS A 72 13.28 7.27 15.01
C LYS A 72 13.04 7.30 13.51
N VAL A 73 11.94 6.69 13.09
CA VAL A 73 11.50 6.61 11.70
C VAL A 73 10.20 7.37 11.56
N THR A 74 10.10 8.22 10.53
CA THR A 74 8.84 8.87 10.18
C THR A 74 7.96 7.89 9.42
N CYS A 75 6.71 7.78 9.87
CA CYS A 75 5.66 7.03 9.20
C CYS A 75 4.47 7.95 8.93
N TRP A 76 3.76 7.68 7.86
CA TRP A 76 2.55 8.37 7.45
C TRP A 76 1.34 7.47 7.67
N TYR A 77 0.21 8.07 8.00
CA TYR A 77 -1.04 7.36 8.23
C TYR A 77 -2.01 7.58 7.07
N CYS A 78 -2.40 6.51 6.40
CA CYS A 78 -3.29 6.53 5.25
C CYS A 78 -4.40 5.49 5.47
N GLY A 79 -5.56 5.94 5.97
CA GLY A 79 -6.79 5.12 6.00
C GLY A 79 -6.68 3.77 6.72
N GLY A 80 -5.95 3.71 7.84
CA GLY A 80 -5.70 2.44 8.56
C GLY A 80 -4.36 1.79 8.22
N VAL A 81 -3.55 2.42 7.36
CA VAL A 81 -2.22 1.95 6.97
C VAL A 81 -1.14 2.88 7.51
N TRP A 82 -0.15 2.28 8.17
CA TRP A 82 1.14 2.93 8.43
C TRP A 82 2.07 2.72 7.26
N LEU A 83 2.53 3.83 6.69
CA LEU A 83 3.40 3.89 5.53
C LEU A 83 4.78 4.42 5.95
N HIS A 84 5.84 3.71 5.59
CA HIS A 84 7.20 4.22 5.57
C HIS A 84 7.73 4.17 4.13
N TYR A 85 8.56 5.13 3.73
CA TYR A 85 9.21 5.07 2.42
C TYR A 85 10.69 5.39 2.50
N THR A 86 11.43 4.81 1.56
CA THR A 86 12.86 5.03 1.35
C THR A 86 13.12 5.21 -0.15
N VAL A 87 14.20 5.89 -0.49
CA VAL A 87 14.61 6.11 -1.88
C VAL A 87 16.06 5.69 -2.04
N ASN A 88 16.32 4.92 -3.09
CA ASN A 88 17.65 4.55 -3.57
C ASN A 88 17.75 4.95 -5.05
N ILE A 89 18.94 4.84 -5.64
CA ILE A 89 19.22 5.15 -7.05
C ILE A 89 18.21 4.39 -7.93
N ASN A 90 17.25 5.14 -8.48
CA ASN A 90 16.18 4.71 -9.40
C ASN A 90 15.04 3.87 -8.78
N VAL A 91 14.95 3.76 -7.46
CA VAL A 91 13.90 2.98 -6.79
C VAL A 91 13.34 3.71 -5.59
N ILE A 92 12.02 3.90 -5.56
CA ILE A 92 11.28 4.27 -4.35
C ILE A 92 10.72 2.98 -3.76
N SER A 93 11.04 2.70 -2.49
CA SER A 93 10.52 1.54 -1.76
C SER A 93 9.54 2.01 -0.69
N LEU A 94 8.32 1.48 -0.71
CA LEU A 94 7.29 1.74 0.30
C LEU A 94 7.07 0.48 1.14
N TYR A 95 6.85 0.69 2.42
CA TYR A 95 6.55 -0.33 3.41
C TYR A 95 5.22 0.02 4.06
N LEU A 96 4.20 -0.76 3.75
CA LEU A 96 2.83 -0.54 4.16
C LEU A 96 2.44 -1.59 5.20
N HIS A 97 1.97 -1.15 6.34
CA HIS A 97 1.56 -1.99 7.45
C HIS A 97 0.14 -1.66 7.88
N SER A 98 -0.71 -2.67 8.05
CA SER A 98 -2.05 -2.50 8.61
C SER A 98 -2.40 -3.70 9.50
N SER A 99 -3.25 -3.47 10.48
CA SER A 99 -3.64 -4.50 11.46
C SER A 99 -5.08 -4.31 11.89
N GLY A 100 -5.76 -5.41 12.23
CA GLY A 100 -7.17 -5.41 12.60
C GLY A 100 -8.06 -6.02 11.53
N GLU A 101 -9.36 -6.02 11.78
CA GLU A 101 -10.36 -6.68 10.95
C GLU A 101 -10.46 -6.06 9.53
N ASP A 102 -10.17 -4.78 9.41
CA ASP A 102 -10.19 -4.00 8.18
C ASP A 102 -8.82 -3.87 7.50
N ALA A 103 -7.76 -4.50 8.03
CA ALA A 103 -6.39 -4.31 7.57
C ALA A 103 -6.19 -4.50 6.06
N PHE A 104 -6.90 -5.47 5.50
CA PHE A 104 -6.86 -5.78 4.07
C PHE A 104 -7.55 -4.74 3.20
N ASP A 105 -8.69 -4.21 3.65
CA ASP A 105 -9.43 -3.16 2.95
C ASP A 105 -8.65 -1.85 3.00
N SER A 106 -8.13 -1.49 4.18
CA SER A 106 -7.24 -0.34 4.37
C SER A 106 -6.03 -0.37 3.43
N LEU A 107 -5.37 -1.53 3.31
CA LEU A 107 -4.27 -1.70 2.36
C LEU A 107 -4.72 -1.56 0.92
N ALA A 108 -5.84 -2.15 0.54
CA ALA A 108 -6.34 -2.04 -0.82
C ALA A 108 -6.64 -0.58 -1.20
N ASP A 109 -7.28 0.17 -0.32
CA ASP A 109 -7.62 1.56 -0.56
C ASP A 109 -6.36 2.43 -0.63
N CYS A 110 -5.45 2.29 0.35
CA CYS A 110 -4.18 3.02 0.36
C CYS A 110 -3.32 2.73 -0.88
N THR A 111 -3.20 1.46 -1.27
CA THR A 111 -2.39 1.06 -2.44
C THR A 111 -2.99 1.57 -3.75
N ASN A 112 -4.32 1.62 -3.87
CA ASN A 112 -5.01 2.20 -5.03
C ASN A 112 -4.79 3.71 -5.12
N GLU A 113 -4.85 4.42 -3.99
CA GLU A 113 -4.58 5.86 -3.94
C GLU A 113 -3.13 6.16 -4.39
N ILE A 114 -2.17 5.40 -3.87
CA ILE A 114 -0.75 5.52 -4.26
C ILE A 114 -0.56 5.22 -5.76
N ALA A 115 -1.14 4.14 -6.27
CA ALA A 115 -1.05 3.78 -7.68
C ALA A 115 -1.64 4.89 -8.56
N GLN A 116 -2.82 5.39 -8.22
CA GLN A 116 -3.49 6.45 -8.96
C GLN A 116 -2.65 7.74 -8.98
N LEU A 117 -2.14 8.16 -7.82
CA LEU A 117 -1.25 9.33 -7.70
C LEU A 117 -0.03 9.19 -8.63
N LEU A 118 0.64 8.04 -8.59
CA LEU A 118 1.86 7.82 -9.36
C LEU A 118 1.57 7.75 -10.85
N TYR A 119 0.55 7.00 -11.29
CA TYR A 119 0.19 6.88 -12.71
C TYR A 119 -0.30 8.19 -13.34
N GLN A 120 -1.07 9.00 -12.60
CA GLN A 120 -1.56 10.28 -13.12
C GLN A 120 -0.44 11.29 -13.38
N ASN A 121 0.66 11.21 -12.63
CA ASN A 121 1.78 12.15 -12.72
C ASN A 121 2.98 11.58 -13.48
N ASN A 122 3.14 10.25 -13.51
CA ASN A 122 4.24 9.54 -14.14
C ASN A 122 3.70 8.26 -14.82
N PRO A 123 3.12 8.37 -16.03
CA PRO A 123 2.47 7.23 -16.70
C PRO A 123 3.40 6.04 -16.96
N ASP A 124 4.71 6.30 -17.09
CA ASP A 124 5.73 5.29 -17.38
C ASP A 124 6.25 4.57 -16.11
N VAL A 125 5.64 4.80 -14.95
CA VAL A 125 6.07 4.18 -13.69
C VAL A 125 5.72 2.69 -13.65
N SER A 126 6.67 1.87 -13.20
CA SER A 126 6.46 0.45 -12.92
C SER A 126 6.37 0.23 -11.41
N ILE A 127 5.25 -0.35 -10.97
CA ILE A 127 4.95 -0.61 -9.56
C ILE A 127 4.86 -2.12 -9.35
N ARG A 128 5.65 -2.64 -8.40
CA ARG A 128 5.63 -4.04 -7.96
C ARG A 128 5.20 -4.12 -6.50
N TRP A 129 4.18 -4.93 -6.25
CA TRP A 129 3.65 -5.20 -4.91
C TRP A 129 4.16 -6.58 -4.44
N THR A 130 4.75 -6.63 -3.25
CA THR A 130 5.28 -7.86 -2.65
C THR A 130 4.63 -8.08 -1.30
N GLU A 131 3.73 -9.07 -1.23
CA GLU A 131 3.09 -9.49 0.02
C GLU A 131 4.11 -10.22 0.90
N HIS A 132 4.28 -9.74 2.12
CA HIS A 132 5.12 -10.43 3.10
C HIS A 132 4.23 -11.23 4.07
N PRO A 133 4.55 -12.51 4.33
CA PRO A 133 3.80 -13.30 5.28
C PRO A 133 4.02 -12.77 6.70
N HIS A 134 3.10 -11.94 7.19
CA HIS A 134 3.08 -11.55 8.60
C HIS A 134 2.53 -12.70 9.44
N ARG A 135 3.42 -13.39 10.14
CA ARG A 135 3.05 -14.31 11.22
C ARG A 135 3.50 -13.69 12.54
N ARG A 136 2.65 -12.83 13.14
CA ARG A 136 2.84 -12.32 14.52
C ARG A 136 3.10 -13.43 15.55
N LYS A 137 2.67 -14.67 15.27
CA LYS A 137 2.93 -15.82 16.15
C LYS A 137 4.42 -16.07 16.40
N TYR A 138 5.32 -15.80 15.44
CA TYR A 138 6.75 -16.05 15.65
C TYR A 138 7.46 -14.96 16.45
N LEU A 139 6.96 -13.71 16.45
CA LEU A 139 7.57 -12.61 17.21
C LEU A 139 7.13 -12.58 18.68
N LYS A 140 6.00 -13.20 19.03
CA LYS A 140 5.59 -13.38 20.43
C LYS A 140 6.41 -14.45 21.17
N GLU A 141 7.07 -15.36 20.45
CA GLU A 141 7.92 -16.41 21.06
C GLU A 141 9.34 -15.92 21.36
N THR A 142 9.75 -14.74 20.87
CA THR A 142 11.07 -14.15 21.16
C THR A 142 11.12 -13.31 22.45
N THR A 143 9.99 -13.08 23.13
CA THR A 143 10.02 -12.64 24.54
C THR A 143 10.04 -13.87 25.45
N GLY A 144 11.19 -14.54 25.45
CA GLY A 144 11.45 -15.75 26.22
C GLY A 144 12.91 -15.81 26.65
N THR A 145 13.33 -14.86 27.48
CA THR A 145 14.41 -14.99 28.47
C THR A 145 14.16 -14.02 29.60
#